data_AF-A0A1I0DL21-F1
#
_entry.id   AF-A0A1I0DL21-F1
#
_cell.length_a   1.000
_cell.length_b   1.000
_cell.length_c   1.000
_cell.angle_alpha   90.00
_cell.angle_beta   90.00
_cell.angle_gamma   90.00
#
_symmetry.space_group_name_H-M   'P 1'
#
loop_
_entity.id
_entity.type
_entity.pdbx_description
1 polymer ?
#
loop_
_entity_poly.entity_id
_entity_poly.type
_entity_poly.pdbx_seq_one_letter_code
_entity_poly.pdbx_strand_id
1 'polypeptide(L)'
;MRTNKSFRFQLKIQHGVFVFLLLLLFSLLGFLASEIRSQWDVSQNGRNTLSQTSIGILDKMTSPVHMTAYVTEQHVEFGDVREIIHNFVQLYQRIKPDISLTFIDPAEQPDLAREAGVQVNGELVIEYQNKQARLTTINEQAFTQTLLRLSRPQEKLILALTGHGERSLDGMANYDLGEFGRQLQVNGFVSETLNLTVTPDIPSDADMLLIASPQTDLLPGEVDKLLEYIDNGGNLLWLIDRESLRGLLPLAEKLHLILTPGVVIDPQAEQLKAPATFALGTGYGKHAITHGFNYITVFPFARQINFAENEKWRVVPLVDVAHNGWVKHGSDDDYTFNPQEDAKGPVTIAAALSRFANDREQRVIVVGSGHFLANMYLGNGNNLDFGINLFNWLSGDEEMITIQPRATLDSHLMLTDIELTVIVVFFLLVLPLVFLLCGVIIWWRRKKMT
;
A
#
# COMPACT_ATOMS: atom_id res chain seq x y z
N MET A 1 -79.62 -9.69 18.54
CA MET A 1 -78.74 -10.90 18.60
C MET A 1 -78.13 -11.00 20.00
N ARG A 2 -78.55 -11.98 20.81
CA ARG A 2 -77.99 -12.21 22.16
C ARG A 2 -76.61 -12.84 22.00
N THR A 3 -75.56 -12.12 22.38
CA THR A 3 -74.18 -12.64 22.34
C THR A 3 -74.02 -13.70 23.42
N ASN A 4 -73.78 -14.94 22.99
CA ASN A 4 -73.61 -16.11 23.84
C ASN A 4 -72.37 -15.93 24.74
N LYS A 5 -72.48 -16.20 26.05
CA LYS A 5 -71.36 -16.03 27.02
C LYS A 5 -70.12 -16.86 26.62
N SER A 6 -70.33 -18.02 25.99
CA SER A 6 -69.25 -18.86 25.46
C SER A 6 -68.46 -18.20 24.34
N PHE A 7 -69.13 -17.43 23.47
CA PHE A 7 -68.49 -16.74 22.35
C PHE A 7 -67.61 -15.57 22.82
N ARG A 8 -68.06 -14.83 23.84
CA ARG A 8 -67.25 -13.76 24.48
C ARG A 8 -66.03 -14.34 25.22
N PHE A 9 -66.15 -15.53 25.79
CA PHE A 9 -65.05 -16.21 26.46
C PHE A 9 -64.01 -16.73 25.47
N GLN A 10 -64.44 -17.34 24.36
CA GLN A 10 -63.55 -17.72 23.25
C GLN A 10 -62.80 -16.52 22.67
N LEU A 11 -63.48 -15.39 22.43
CA LEU A 11 -62.84 -14.15 21.96
C LEU A 11 -61.80 -13.62 22.97
N LYS A 12 -62.08 -13.65 24.28
CA LYS A 12 -61.11 -13.24 25.30
C LYS A 12 -59.89 -14.15 25.35
N ILE A 13 -60.07 -15.46 25.22
CA ILE A 13 -58.96 -16.42 25.13
C ILE A 13 -58.15 -16.17 23.85
N GLN A 14 -58.81 -16.00 22.71
CA GLN A 14 -58.14 -15.76 21.43
C GLN A 14 -57.34 -14.45 21.46
N HIS A 15 -57.89 -13.37 22.01
CA HIS A 15 -57.17 -12.13 22.22
C HIS A 15 -56.02 -12.27 23.24
N GLY A 16 -56.21 -13.03 24.32
CA GLY A 16 -55.16 -13.29 25.30
C GLY A 16 -53.99 -14.08 24.72
N VAL A 17 -54.28 -15.13 23.95
CA VAL A 17 -53.27 -15.92 23.22
C VAL A 17 -52.56 -15.06 22.18
N PHE A 18 -53.29 -14.23 21.45
CA PHE A 18 -52.69 -13.29 20.49
C PHE A 18 -51.74 -12.30 21.17
N VAL A 19 -52.15 -11.65 22.26
CA VAL A 19 -51.30 -10.72 23.00
C VAL A 19 -50.07 -11.42 23.58
N PHE A 20 -50.22 -12.64 24.10
CA PHE A 20 -49.11 -13.43 24.60
C PHE A 20 -48.10 -13.78 23.48
N LEU A 21 -48.58 -14.27 22.33
CA LEU A 21 -47.73 -14.57 21.18
C LEU A 21 -47.03 -13.32 20.63
N LEU A 22 -47.71 -12.17 20.65
CA LEU A 22 -47.15 -10.89 20.24
C LEU A 22 -46.00 -10.45 21.18
N LEU A 23 -46.23 -10.53 22.50
CA LEU A 23 -45.19 -10.22 23.50
C LEU A 23 -44.01 -11.19 23.41
N LEU A 24 -44.29 -12.49 23.21
CA LEU A 24 -43.26 -13.51 22.98
C LEU A 24 -42.44 -13.16 21.73
N LEU A 25 -43.09 -12.78 20.62
CA LEU A 25 -42.42 -12.39 19.39
C LEU A 25 -41.54 -11.16 19.61
N PHE A 26 -42.03 -10.10 20.25
CA PHE A 26 -41.21 -8.91 20.53
C PHE A 26 -40.05 -9.21 21.47
N SER A 27 -40.24 -10.08 22.45
CA SER A 27 -39.18 -10.49 23.36
C SER A 27 -38.12 -11.33 22.64
N LEU A 28 -38.53 -12.25 21.75
CA LEU A 28 -37.63 -13.05 20.93
C LEU A 28 -36.87 -12.19 19.90
N LEU A 29 -37.55 -11.24 19.28
CA LEU A 29 -36.94 -10.26 18.36
C LEU A 29 -35.93 -9.37 19.10
N GLY A 30 -36.26 -8.91 20.31
CA GLY A 30 -35.33 -8.16 21.15
C GLY A 30 -34.11 -8.98 21.56
N PHE A 31 -34.31 -10.26 21.91
CA PHE A 31 -33.23 -11.20 22.21
C PHE A 31 -32.33 -11.44 20.97
N LEU A 32 -32.90 -11.81 19.83
CA LEU A 32 -32.15 -11.97 18.57
C LEU A 32 -31.42 -10.69 18.16
N ALA A 33 -32.03 -9.52 18.33
CA ALA A 33 -31.40 -8.23 18.02
C ALA A 33 -30.23 -7.90 18.96
N SER A 34 -30.25 -8.40 20.19
CA SER A 34 -29.15 -8.23 21.14
C SER A 34 -27.96 -9.16 20.87
N GLU A 35 -28.23 -10.37 20.35
CA GLU A 35 -27.23 -11.41 20.12
C GLU A 35 -26.65 -11.35 18.70
N ILE A 36 -27.48 -11.00 17.70
CA ILE A 36 -27.11 -10.92 16.29
C ILE A 36 -27.06 -9.45 15.85
N ARG A 37 -25.92 -8.80 16.05
CA ARG A 37 -25.63 -7.48 15.46
C ARG A 37 -25.19 -7.65 14.01
N SER A 38 -26.14 -7.75 13.08
CA SER A 38 -25.85 -7.65 11.65
C SER A 38 -25.89 -6.18 11.22
N GLN A 39 -24.85 -5.71 10.55
CA GLN A 39 -24.77 -4.37 9.99
C GLN A 39 -24.51 -4.48 8.50
N TRP A 40 -25.27 -3.73 7.70
CA TRP A 40 -25.10 -3.66 6.26
C TRP A 40 -24.51 -2.31 5.91
N ASP A 41 -23.37 -2.34 5.25
CA ASP A 41 -22.75 -1.12 4.71
C ASP A 41 -23.40 -0.79 3.37
N VAL A 42 -24.18 0.29 3.36
CA VAL A 42 -24.89 0.78 2.17
C VAL A 42 -24.07 1.86 1.44
N SER A 43 -22.85 2.14 1.90
CA SER A 43 -21.99 3.13 1.23
C SER A 43 -21.46 2.61 -0.11
N GLN A 44 -21.36 3.50 -1.10
CA GLN A 44 -20.97 3.15 -2.46
C GLN A 44 -19.57 2.51 -2.54
N ASN A 45 -18.67 2.88 -1.62
CA ASN A 45 -17.29 2.37 -1.55
C ASN A 45 -16.99 1.47 -0.34
N GLY A 46 -18.02 1.06 0.43
CA GLY A 46 -17.82 0.26 1.63
C GLY A 46 -16.98 0.97 2.71
N ARG A 47 -17.21 2.27 2.94
CA ARG A 47 -16.45 3.12 3.88
C ARG A 47 -16.57 2.68 5.34
N ASN A 48 -17.59 1.87 5.68
CA ASN A 48 -17.80 1.35 7.03
C ASN A 48 -17.43 -0.14 7.14
N THR A 49 -16.72 -0.67 6.14
CA THR A 49 -16.27 -2.05 6.07
C THR A 49 -14.80 -2.11 5.72
N LEU A 50 -14.02 -2.85 6.49
CA LEU A 50 -12.61 -3.05 6.20
C LEU A 50 -12.39 -3.77 4.87
N SER A 51 -11.29 -3.45 4.20
CA SER A 51 -10.86 -4.18 3.01
C SER A 51 -10.48 -5.63 3.36
N GLN A 52 -10.54 -6.51 2.36
CA GLN A 52 -10.11 -7.90 2.51
C GLN A 52 -8.64 -8.00 2.94
N THR A 53 -7.80 -7.06 2.50
CA THR A 53 -6.40 -6.97 2.91
C THR A 53 -6.27 -6.67 4.40
N SER A 54 -7.02 -5.68 4.91
CA SER A 54 -7.02 -5.32 6.33
C SER A 54 -7.51 -6.47 7.21
N ILE A 55 -8.56 -7.19 6.78
CA ILE A 55 -9.08 -8.37 7.47
C ILE A 55 -8.02 -9.48 7.49
N GLY A 56 -7.41 -9.79 6.35
CA GLY A 56 -6.39 -10.84 6.26
C GLY A 56 -5.16 -10.59 7.13
N ILE A 57 -4.78 -9.33 7.35
CA ILE A 57 -3.70 -8.95 8.26
C ILE A 57 -4.12 -9.18 9.71
N LEU A 58 -5.31 -8.71 10.09
CA LEU A 58 -5.83 -8.87 11.44
C LEU A 58 -5.98 -10.34 11.84
N ASP A 59 -6.41 -11.21 10.92
CA ASP A 59 -6.54 -12.65 11.16
C ASP A 59 -5.20 -13.33 11.47
N LYS A 60 -4.09 -12.78 10.97
CA LYS A 60 -2.74 -13.29 11.21
C LYS A 60 -2.11 -12.76 12.49
N MET A 61 -2.63 -11.68 13.05
CA MET A 61 -2.12 -11.09 14.30
C MET A 61 -2.65 -11.88 15.49
N THR A 62 -1.82 -12.77 16.04
CA THR A 62 -2.22 -13.66 17.15
C THR A 62 -2.18 -13.01 18.53
N SER A 63 -1.42 -11.92 18.70
CA SER A 63 -1.29 -11.22 19.98
C SER A 63 -2.30 -10.05 20.11
N PRO A 64 -2.60 -9.59 21.34
CA PRO A 64 -3.39 -8.38 21.54
C PRO A 64 -2.70 -7.15 20.94
N VAL A 65 -3.49 -6.18 20.49
CA VAL A 65 -2.99 -4.88 20.00
C VAL A 65 -3.48 -3.80 20.97
N HIS A 66 -2.55 -3.04 21.53
CA HIS A 66 -2.86 -1.93 22.42
C HIS A 66 -2.73 -0.61 21.65
N MET A 67 -3.76 0.22 21.72
CA MET A 67 -3.82 1.49 21.01
C MET A 67 -4.06 2.61 22.01
N THR A 68 -3.19 3.62 21.98
CA THR A 68 -3.26 4.78 22.86
C THR A 68 -3.39 6.03 22.00
N ALA A 69 -4.53 6.69 22.08
CA ALA A 69 -4.82 7.92 21.37
C ALA A 69 -4.54 9.12 22.28
N TYR A 70 -3.61 9.95 21.85
CA TYR A 70 -3.19 11.14 22.57
C TYR A 70 -3.98 12.34 22.06
N VAL A 71 -5.08 12.68 22.75
CA VAL A 71 -6.04 13.69 22.34
C VAL A 71 -6.40 14.57 23.52
N THR A 72 -6.22 15.89 23.39
CA THR A 72 -6.64 16.85 24.42
C THR A 72 -8.16 16.92 24.54
N GLU A 73 -8.69 17.05 25.76
CA GLU A 73 -10.12 17.27 25.98
C GLU A 73 -10.54 18.66 25.47
N GLN A 74 -11.30 18.65 24.38
CA GLN A 74 -12.07 19.75 23.76
C GLN A 74 -11.36 21.09 23.43
N HIS A 75 -11.35 21.43 22.14
CA HIS A 75 -11.60 22.80 21.67
C HIS A 75 -12.81 22.75 20.73
N VAL A 76 -13.80 23.62 20.97
CA VAL A 76 -15.15 23.63 20.37
C VAL A 76 -15.14 23.77 18.83
N GLU A 77 -13.99 24.10 18.22
CA GLU A 77 -13.86 24.32 16.77
C GLU A 77 -13.54 23.08 15.92
N PHE A 78 -13.05 21.96 16.47
CA PHE A 78 -12.46 20.86 15.67
C PHE A 78 -13.24 19.54 15.63
N GLY A 79 -14.46 19.49 16.17
CA GLY A 79 -15.22 18.23 16.28
C GLY A 79 -14.60 17.24 17.26
N ASP A 80 -15.32 16.17 17.59
CA ASP A 80 -14.85 15.20 18.58
C ASP A 80 -13.84 14.23 17.93
N VAL A 81 -12.55 14.63 17.93
CA VAL A 81 -11.45 13.78 17.43
C VAL A 81 -11.44 12.43 18.17
N ARG A 82 -11.79 12.40 19.46
CA ARG A 82 -11.92 11.15 20.22
C ARG A 82 -13.02 10.26 19.63
N GLU A 83 -14.16 10.83 19.23
CA GLU A 83 -15.24 10.09 18.55
C GLU A 83 -14.80 9.55 17.17
N ILE A 84 -14.08 10.34 16.37
CA ILE A 84 -13.55 9.90 15.07
C ILE A 84 -12.63 8.69 15.24
N ILE A 85 -11.69 8.76 16.18
CA ILE A 85 -10.75 7.67 16.48
C ILE A 85 -11.50 6.45 17.00
N HIS A 86 -12.42 6.65 17.95
CA HIS A 86 -13.24 5.57 18.49
C HIS A 86 -13.99 4.83 17.38
N ASN A 87 -14.72 5.56 16.53
CA ASN A 87 -15.51 4.97 15.44
C ASN A 87 -14.61 4.24 14.43
N PHE A 88 -13.42 4.78 14.13
CA PHE A 88 -12.45 4.15 13.25
C PHE A 88 -11.91 2.84 13.83
N VAL A 89 -11.41 2.85 15.07
CA VAL A 89 -10.84 1.66 15.73
C VAL A 89 -11.91 0.60 15.99
N GLN A 90 -13.16 1.01 16.22
CA GLN A 90 -14.28 0.09 16.38
C GLN A 90 -14.48 -0.81 15.14
N LEU A 91 -14.13 -0.34 13.93
CA LEU A 91 -14.18 -1.17 12.71
C LEU A 91 -13.20 -2.35 12.80
N TYR A 92 -12.01 -2.14 13.37
CA TYR A 92 -11.00 -3.17 13.57
C TYR A 92 -11.34 -4.09 14.74
N GLN A 93 -11.88 -3.55 15.84
CA GLN A 93 -12.33 -4.32 17.01
C GLN A 93 -13.42 -5.35 16.66
N ARG A 94 -14.21 -5.10 15.61
CA ARG A 94 -15.23 -6.06 15.12
C ARG A 94 -14.62 -7.34 14.56
N ILE A 95 -13.46 -7.22 13.92
CA ILE A 95 -12.75 -8.36 13.33
C ILE A 95 -11.82 -8.99 14.36
N LYS A 96 -11.12 -8.15 15.14
CA LYS A 96 -10.15 -8.55 16.15
C LYS A 96 -10.53 -7.97 17.53
N PRO A 97 -11.33 -8.69 18.34
CA PRO A 97 -11.85 -8.18 19.62
C PRO A 97 -10.80 -7.88 20.69
N ASP A 98 -9.59 -8.41 20.56
CA ASP A 98 -8.44 -8.18 21.46
C ASP A 98 -7.63 -6.92 21.11
N ILE A 99 -8.24 -6.00 20.35
CA ILE A 99 -7.76 -4.62 20.20
C ILE A 99 -8.32 -3.75 21.33
N SER A 100 -7.44 -3.15 22.15
CA SER A 100 -7.84 -2.19 23.18
C SER A 100 -7.53 -0.75 22.76
N LEU A 101 -8.45 0.18 23.01
CA LEU A 101 -8.26 1.61 22.79
C LEU A 101 -8.30 2.37 24.12
N THR A 102 -7.28 3.17 24.38
CA THR A 102 -7.18 4.07 25.54
C THR A 102 -6.96 5.50 25.06
N PHE A 103 -7.58 6.45 25.73
CA PHE A 103 -7.38 7.88 25.45
C PHE A 103 -6.57 8.50 26.59
N ILE A 104 -5.53 9.26 26.22
CA ILE A 104 -4.70 10.02 27.15
C ILE A 104 -4.75 11.48 26.70
N ASP A 105 -4.99 12.39 27.64
CA ASP A 105 -4.84 13.82 27.39
C ASP A 105 -3.36 14.23 27.58
N PRO A 106 -2.65 14.68 26.53
CA PRO A 106 -1.27 15.13 26.64
C PRO A 106 -1.07 16.35 27.55
N ALA A 107 -2.12 17.17 27.73
CA ALA A 107 -2.10 18.34 28.61
C ALA A 107 -2.21 17.94 30.09
N GLU A 108 -2.96 16.89 30.40
CA GLU A 108 -3.07 16.36 31.77
C GLU A 108 -1.91 15.43 32.13
N GLN A 109 -1.42 14.63 31.17
CA GLN A 109 -0.39 13.61 31.37
C GLN A 109 0.81 13.79 30.41
N PRO A 110 1.59 14.88 30.56
CA PRO A 110 2.68 15.21 29.64
C PRO A 110 3.84 14.21 29.67
N ASP A 111 4.05 13.52 30.80
CA ASP A 111 5.15 12.56 30.92
C ASP A 111 4.91 11.30 30.07
N LEU A 112 3.68 10.78 30.04
CA LEU A 112 3.30 9.65 29.18
C LEU A 112 3.35 10.00 27.69
N ALA A 113 2.98 11.24 27.33
CA ALA A 113 3.10 11.71 25.95
C ALA A 113 4.57 11.84 25.53
N ARG A 114 5.44 12.33 26.42
CA ARG A 114 6.88 12.46 26.17
C ARG A 114 7.58 11.11 26.04
N GLU A 115 7.23 10.14 26.89
CA GLU A 115 7.76 8.78 26.85
C GLU A 115 7.39 8.06 25.54
N ALA A 116 6.15 8.21 25.09
CA ALA A 116 5.70 7.69 23.79
C ALA A 116 6.27 8.46 22.58
N GLY A 117 6.92 9.60 22.81
CA GLY A 117 7.49 10.46 21.77
C GLY A 117 6.44 11.15 20.90
N VAL A 118 5.26 11.42 21.46
CA VAL A 118 4.15 12.11 20.79
C VAL A 118 4.48 13.59 20.64
N GLN A 119 4.29 14.13 19.43
CA GLN A 119 4.61 15.54 19.12
C GLN A 119 3.37 16.35 18.75
N VAL A 120 2.34 15.69 18.21
CA VAL A 120 1.13 16.31 17.69
C VAL A 120 -0.10 15.79 18.42
N ASN A 121 -1.06 16.68 18.66
CA ASN A 121 -2.37 16.32 19.19
C ASN A 121 -3.16 15.50 18.16
N GLY A 122 -3.75 14.38 18.57
CA GLY A 122 -4.45 13.45 17.67
C GLY A 122 -3.59 12.28 17.18
N GLU A 123 -2.37 12.12 17.70
CA GLU A 123 -1.53 10.96 17.39
C GLU A 123 -2.07 9.67 18.03
N LEU A 124 -2.03 8.58 17.26
CA LEU A 124 -2.37 7.24 17.68
C LEU A 124 -1.09 6.41 17.80
N VAL A 125 -0.80 5.94 19.01
CA VAL A 125 0.29 5.01 19.28
C VAL A 125 -0.27 3.58 19.26
N ILE A 126 0.36 2.70 18.50
CA ILE A 126 -0.05 1.31 18.34
C ILE A 126 1.09 0.42 18.83
N GLU A 127 0.78 -0.44 19.78
CA GLU A 127 1.68 -1.41 20.36
C GLU A 127 1.21 -2.83 20.03
N TYR A 128 2.13 -3.65 19.57
CA TYR A 128 1.90 -5.06 19.30
C TYR A 128 3.16 -5.84 19.66
N GLN A 129 3.02 -6.79 20.59
CA GLN A 129 4.16 -7.51 21.18
C GLN A 129 5.17 -6.52 21.80
N ASN A 130 6.43 -6.56 21.37
CA ASN A 130 7.49 -5.65 21.83
C ASN A 130 7.75 -4.50 20.85
N LYS A 131 6.85 -4.27 19.89
CA LYS A 131 7.00 -3.27 18.84
C LYS A 131 5.96 -2.17 19.02
N GLN A 132 6.38 -0.92 18.78
CA GLN A 132 5.51 0.25 18.80
C GLN A 132 5.61 1.03 17.49
N ALA A 133 4.51 1.63 17.07
CA ALA A 133 4.47 2.56 15.94
C ALA A 133 3.52 3.71 16.23
N ARG A 134 3.76 4.86 15.59
CA ARG A 134 2.92 6.05 15.72
C ARG A 134 2.25 6.38 14.40
N LEU A 135 1.03 6.89 14.49
CA LEU A 135 0.24 7.38 13.37
C LEU A 135 -0.26 8.79 13.67
N THR A 136 0.10 9.73 12.80
CA THR A 136 -0.40 11.11 12.81
C THR A 136 -1.68 11.26 12.00
N THR A 137 -1.87 10.43 10.98
CA THR A 137 -3.06 10.44 10.10
C THR A 137 -3.82 9.14 10.27
N ILE A 138 -5.12 9.25 10.50
CA ILE A 138 -6.00 8.12 10.80
C ILE A 138 -6.84 7.82 9.55
N ASN A 139 -6.34 6.88 8.76
CA ASN A 139 -7.02 6.32 7.61
C ASN A 139 -6.68 4.83 7.48
N GLU A 140 -7.48 4.08 6.73
CA GLU A 140 -7.32 2.61 6.62
C GLU A 140 -5.95 2.22 6.05
N GLN A 141 -5.44 2.95 5.05
CA GLN A 141 -4.15 2.63 4.42
C GLN A 141 -3.00 2.73 5.41
N ALA A 142 -2.84 3.89 6.05
CA ALA A 142 -1.75 4.15 6.99
C ALA A 142 -1.82 3.21 8.21
N PHE A 143 -3.04 2.93 8.68
CA PHE A 143 -3.27 2.05 9.81
C PHE A 143 -2.98 0.59 9.47
N THR A 144 -3.50 0.09 8.35
CA THR A 144 -3.28 -1.29 7.90
C THR A 144 -1.82 -1.55 7.60
N GLN A 145 -1.12 -0.61 6.97
CA GLN A 145 0.33 -0.70 6.74
C GLN A 145 1.11 -0.72 8.06
N THR A 146 0.68 0.05 9.06
CA THR A 146 1.30 0.05 10.39
C THR A 146 1.10 -1.28 11.11
N LEU A 147 -0.13 -1.82 11.11
CA LEU A 147 -0.41 -3.13 11.69
C LEU A 147 0.39 -4.24 11.01
N LEU A 148 0.49 -4.21 9.68
CA LEU A 148 1.28 -5.14 8.90
C LEU A 148 2.75 -5.10 9.31
N ARG A 149 3.34 -3.92 9.41
CA ARG A 149 4.74 -3.75 9.86
C ARG A 149 4.95 -4.28 11.28
N LEU A 150 4.03 -3.98 12.19
CA LEU A 150 4.09 -4.47 13.57
C LEU A 150 3.91 -5.99 13.65
N SER A 151 3.09 -6.57 12.78
CA SER A 151 2.83 -8.02 12.72
C SER A 151 4.03 -8.84 12.25
N ARG A 152 5.03 -8.22 11.61
CA ARG A 152 6.22 -8.92 11.12
C ARG A 152 6.96 -9.60 12.29
N PRO A 153 7.30 -10.89 12.20
CA PRO A 153 8.03 -11.58 13.27
C PRO A 153 9.44 -11.00 13.49
N GLN A 154 10.13 -10.65 12.41
CA GLN A 154 11.52 -10.18 12.43
C GLN A 154 11.70 -9.06 11.40
N GLU A 155 12.64 -8.16 11.67
CA GLU A 155 13.10 -7.17 10.69
C GLU A 155 13.84 -7.89 9.56
N LYS A 156 13.68 -7.39 8.33
CA LYS A 156 14.31 -7.96 7.14
C LYS A 156 15.67 -7.34 6.91
N LEU A 157 16.73 -8.13 6.90
CA LEU A 157 18.11 -7.65 6.77
C LEU A 157 18.50 -7.48 5.30
N ILE A 158 18.90 -6.26 4.95
CA ILE A 158 19.48 -5.87 3.67
C ILE A 158 20.99 -5.73 3.87
N LEU A 159 21.79 -6.53 3.16
CA LEU A 159 23.22 -6.29 3.04
C LEU A 159 23.46 -5.36 1.85
N ALA A 160 23.92 -4.14 2.09
CA ALA A 160 24.30 -3.20 1.05
C ALA A 160 25.79 -3.31 0.76
N LEU A 161 26.14 -3.69 -0.47
CA LEU A 161 27.54 -3.76 -0.90
C LEU A 161 28.22 -2.39 -0.80
N THR A 162 29.43 -2.37 -0.26
CA THR A 162 30.28 -1.18 -0.17
C THR A 162 31.75 -1.50 -0.49
N GLY A 163 32.54 -0.47 -0.77
CA GLY A 163 33.97 -0.56 -1.07
C GLY A 163 34.36 -0.06 -2.45
N HIS A 164 33.41 0.11 -3.36
CA HIS A 164 33.62 0.47 -4.76
C HIS A 164 32.85 1.73 -5.19
N GLY A 165 32.40 2.55 -4.23
CA GLY A 165 31.66 3.80 -4.48
C GLY A 165 30.17 3.60 -4.74
N GLU A 166 29.61 2.47 -4.32
CA GLU A 166 28.17 2.19 -4.36
C GLU A 166 27.37 3.26 -3.62
N ARG A 167 26.13 3.47 -4.05
CA ARG A 167 25.22 4.43 -3.41
C ARG A 167 24.84 3.92 -2.02
N SER A 168 25.03 4.73 -0.99
CA SER A 168 24.78 4.29 0.39
C SER A 168 23.32 4.47 0.81
N LEU A 169 22.75 3.49 1.55
CA LEU A 169 21.40 3.56 2.12
C LEU A 169 21.28 4.52 3.32
N ASP A 170 22.40 4.94 3.90
CA ASP A 170 22.48 5.95 4.96
C ASP A 170 23.14 7.26 4.49
N GLY A 171 23.52 7.33 3.21
CA GLY A 171 24.27 8.45 2.63
C GLY A 171 23.41 9.68 2.36
N MET A 172 23.95 10.86 2.67
CA MET A 172 23.24 12.14 2.50
C MET A 172 23.51 12.80 1.14
N ALA A 173 24.42 12.28 0.31
CA ALA A 173 24.73 12.92 -0.96
C ALA A 173 23.57 12.77 -1.96
N ASN A 174 23.49 13.65 -2.95
CA ASN A 174 22.42 13.62 -3.96
C ASN A 174 22.35 12.30 -4.76
N TYR A 175 23.49 11.61 -4.89
CA TYR A 175 23.59 10.33 -5.59
C TYR A 175 23.35 9.13 -4.67
N ASP A 176 23.35 9.30 -3.35
CA ASP A 176 23.09 8.24 -2.37
C ASP A 176 21.61 7.91 -2.25
N LEU A 177 21.29 6.84 -1.52
CA LEU A 177 19.94 6.33 -1.28
C LEU A 177 19.42 6.65 0.13
N GLY A 178 20.01 7.62 0.87
CA GLY A 178 19.70 7.89 2.28
C GLY A 178 18.24 8.15 2.63
N GLU A 179 17.51 8.94 1.84
CA GLU A 179 16.07 9.14 2.04
C GLU A 179 15.32 7.83 1.81
N PHE A 180 15.67 7.08 0.76
CA PHE A 180 15.05 5.78 0.49
C PHE A 180 15.33 4.76 1.60
N GLY A 181 16.56 4.71 2.13
CA GLY A 181 16.92 3.88 3.27
C GLY A 181 16.11 4.20 4.54
N ARG A 182 15.82 5.47 4.80
CA ARG A 182 14.88 5.85 5.88
C ARG A 182 13.47 5.34 5.62
N GLN A 183 12.99 5.41 4.39
CA GLN A 183 11.69 4.83 4.03
C GLN A 183 11.69 3.30 4.20
N LEU A 184 12.77 2.61 3.85
CA LEU A 184 12.93 1.18 4.10
C LEU A 184 12.89 0.85 5.61
N GLN A 185 13.57 1.63 6.44
CA GLN A 185 13.52 1.49 7.90
C GLN A 185 12.10 1.67 8.44
N VAL A 186 11.39 2.70 7.98
CA VAL A 186 9.98 2.91 8.30
C VAL A 186 9.11 1.75 7.81
N ASN A 187 9.52 1.01 6.76
CA ASN A 187 8.82 -0.17 6.26
C ASN A 187 9.31 -1.49 6.89
N GLY A 188 10.13 -1.45 7.95
CA GLY A 188 10.53 -2.65 8.72
C GLY A 188 11.69 -3.44 8.11
N PHE A 189 12.52 -2.78 7.32
CA PHE A 189 13.81 -3.30 6.85
C PHE A 189 14.94 -2.71 7.69
N VAL A 190 16.01 -3.50 7.90
CA VAL A 190 17.26 -3.04 8.48
C VAL A 190 18.36 -3.22 7.46
N SER A 191 19.23 -2.23 7.33
CA SER A 191 20.35 -2.27 6.40
C SER A 191 21.68 -2.32 7.13
N GLU A 192 22.55 -3.23 6.71
CA GLU A 192 23.96 -3.29 7.12
C GLU A 192 24.85 -3.19 5.89
N THR A 193 26.07 -2.68 6.07
CA THR A 193 27.05 -2.56 4.98
C THR A 193 27.91 -3.82 4.89
N LEU A 194 28.18 -4.26 3.66
CA LEU A 194 29.00 -5.43 3.37
C LEU A 194 30.19 -5.04 2.49
N ASN A 195 31.40 -5.19 3.04
CA ASN A 195 32.63 -5.00 2.28
C ASN A 195 33.30 -6.35 2.01
N LEU A 196 33.28 -6.81 0.75
CA LEU A 196 33.78 -8.12 0.34
C LEU A 196 35.32 -8.23 0.35
N THR A 197 36.04 -7.11 0.43
CA THR A 197 37.51 -7.10 0.57
C THR A 197 37.94 -7.62 1.94
N VAL A 198 37.15 -7.37 2.98
CA VAL A 198 37.48 -7.74 4.37
C VAL A 198 36.62 -8.87 4.93
N THR A 199 35.42 -9.07 4.41
CA THR A 199 34.52 -10.14 4.84
C THR A 199 34.82 -11.42 4.05
N PRO A 200 35.03 -12.58 4.71
CA PRO A 200 35.33 -13.83 4.02
C PRO A 200 34.18 -14.27 3.11
N ASP A 201 32.96 -14.34 3.65
CA ASP A 201 31.78 -14.85 2.95
C ASP A 201 30.55 -13.95 3.20
N ILE A 202 29.55 -14.02 2.32
CA ILE A 202 28.28 -13.31 2.50
C ILE A 202 27.44 -14.08 3.55
N PRO A 203 27.03 -13.44 4.66
CA PRO A 203 26.24 -14.09 5.70
C PRO A 203 24.96 -14.74 5.17
N SER A 204 24.68 -15.97 5.62
CA SER A 204 23.51 -16.74 5.18
C SER A 204 22.18 -16.31 5.81
N ASP A 205 22.25 -15.51 6.88
CA ASP A 205 21.11 -14.95 7.61
C ASP A 205 20.56 -13.66 6.98
N ALA A 206 21.24 -13.10 5.98
CA ALA A 206 20.72 -11.97 5.22
C ALA A 206 19.54 -12.36 4.32
N ASP A 207 18.46 -11.58 4.39
CA ASP A 207 17.29 -11.78 3.53
C ASP A 207 17.58 -11.42 2.06
N MET A 208 18.44 -10.41 1.83
CA MET A 208 18.83 -9.97 0.49
C MET A 208 20.13 -9.17 0.46
N LEU A 209 20.77 -9.18 -0.71
CA LEU A 209 21.91 -8.33 -1.07
C LEU A 209 21.45 -7.18 -1.99
N LEU A 210 21.97 -5.97 -1.75
CA LEU A 210 21.83 -4.80 -2.62
C LEU A 210 23.19 -4.45 -3.24
N ILE A 211 23.23 -4.41 -4.57
CA ILE A 211 24.36 -3.88 -5.35
C ILE A 211 23.88 -2.60 -6.03
N ALA A 212 24.29 -1.44 -5.50
CA ALA A 212 23.78 -0.13 -5.92
C ALA A 212 24.77 0.62 -6.82
N SER A 213 24.94 0.15 -8.07
CA SER A 213 25.82 0.67 -9.11
C SER A 213 27.23 1.06 -8.62
N PRO A 214 28.15 0.08 -8.49
CA PRO A 214 29.56 0.34 -8.20
C PRO A 214 30.18 1.36 -9.18
N GLN A 215 31.18 2.11 -8.70
CA GLN A 215 31.88 3.14 -9.47
C GLN A 215 33.28 2.68 -9.89
N THR A 216 33.86 1.71 -9.19
CA THR A 216 35.13 1.05 -9.54
C THR A 216 34.93 -0.45 -9.72
N ASP A 217 35.83 -1.09 -10.47
CA ASP A 217 35.73 -2.53 -10.74
C ASP A 217 35.93 -3.35 -9.47
N LEU A 218 35.07 -4.35 -9.28
CA LEU A 218 35.23 -5.36 -8.22
C LEU A 218 36.38 -6.30 -8.57
N LEU A 219 37.06 -6.81 -7.54
CA LEU A 219 38.11 -7.81 -7.70
C LEU A 219 37.50 -9.18 -8.08
N PRO A 220 38.20 -10.03 -8.86
CA PRO A 220 37.70 -11.34 -9.25
C PRO A 220 37.24 -12.21 -8.07
N GLY A 221 38.01 -12.22 -6.98
CA GLY A 221 37.64 -12.98 -5.78
C GLY A 221 36.41 -12.44 -5.04
N GLU A 222 36.04 -11.18 -5.24
CA GLU A 222 34.78 -10.62 -4.71
C GLU A 222 33.60 -11.02 -5.60
N VAL A 223 33.81 -11.00 -6.92
CA VAL A 223 32.82 -11.50 -7.88
C VAL A 223 32.53 -12.98 -7.64
N ASP A 224 33.54 -13.81 -7.38
CA ASP A 224 33.36 -15.22 -7.06
C ASP A 224 32.43 -15.44 -5.85
N LYS A 225 32.55 -14.61 -4.80
CA LYS A 225 31.66 -14.64 -3.62
C LYS A 225 30.22 -14.26 -3.99
N LEU A 226 30.03 -13.27 -4.86
CA LEU A 226 28.70 -12.90 -5.36
C LEU A 226 28.06 -14.04 -6.16
N LEU A 227 28.85 -14.72 -7.00
CA LEU A 227 28.40 -15.86 -7.79
C LEU A 227 27.99 -17.03 -6.90
N GLU A 228 28.77 -17.32 -5.85
CA GLU A 228 28.45 -18.35 -4.85
C GLU A 228 27.17 -18.01 -4.07
N TYR A 229 26.99 -16.75 -3.66
CA TYR A 229 25.75 -16.30 -3.00
C TYR A 229 24.51 -16.55 -3.86
N ILE A 230 24.60 -16.26 -5.17
CA ILE A 230 23.51 -16.55 -6.12
C ILE A 230 23.30 -18.05 -6.30
N ASP A 231 24.36 -18.85 -6.37
CA ASP A 231 24.23 -20.32 -6.46
C ASP A 231 23.59 -20.94 -5.22
N ASN A 232 23.85 -20.37 -4.04
CA ASN A 232 23.24 -20.79 -2.78
C ASN A 232 21.79 -20.34 -2.61
N GLY A 233 21.22 -19.61 -3.57
CA GLY A 233 19.82 -19.19 -3.54
C GLY A 233 19.58 -17.83 -2.88
N GLY A 234 20.60 -16.98 -2.74
CA GLY A 234 20.49 -15.65 -2.17
C GLY A 234 19.67 -14.68 -3.02
N ASN A 235 18.91 -13.79 -2.39
CA ASN A 235 18.10 -12.79 -3.08
C ASN A 235 18.92 -11.53 -3.40
N LEU A 236 18.70 -10.93 -4.55
CA LEU A 236 19.51 -9.80 -5.03
C LEU A 236 18.64 -8.68 -5.59
N LEU A 237 18.87 -7.45 -5.15
CA LEU A 237 18.54 -6.24 -5.90
C LEU A 237 19.83 -5.70 -6.55
N TRP A 238 19.85 -5.67 -7.88
CA TRP A 238 20.97 -5.12 -8.63
C TRP A 238 20.54 -3.89 -9.39
N LEU A 239 21.04 -2.73 -8.95
CA LEU A 239 20.89 -1.47 -9.66
C LEU A 239 22.11 -1.28 -10.56
N ILE A 240 21.86 -1.01 -11.83
CA ILE A 240 22.88 -0.96 -12.88
C ILE A 240 22.77 0.36 -13.62
N ASP A 241 23.87 1.11 -13.66
CA ASP A 241 23.95 2.34 -14.44
C ASP A 241 24.43 2.06 -15.88
N ARG A 242 24.40 3.10 -16.73
CA ARG A 242 24.55 2.96 -18.18
C ARG A 242 25.86 2.35 -18.69
N GLU A 243 27.01 2.54 -18.01
CA GLU A 243 28.33 1.92 -18.27
C GLU A 243 29.30 2.20 -17.09
N SER A 244 30.29 1.38 -16.75
CA SER A 244 30.59 -0.03 -17.11
C SER A 244 29.92 -0.98 -16.09
N LEU A 245 29.93 -2.31 -16.33
CA LEU A 245 29.47 -3.32 -15.37
C LEU A 245 30.41 -3.52 -14.16
N ARG A 246 31.57 -2.86 -14.14
CA ARG A 246 32.49 -2.86 -12.98
C ARG A 246 32.93 -4.24 -12.51
N GLY A 247 33.25 -5.12 -13.47
CA GLY A 247 33.65 -6.51 -13.19
C GLY A 247 32.48 -7.47 -12.98
N LEU A 248 31.22 -7.01 -12.97
CA LEU A 248 30.03 -7.85 -12.75
C LEU A 248 29.50 -8.53 -14.02
N LEU A 249 30.26 -8.57 -15.11
CA LEU A 249 29.87 -9.33 -16.31
C LEU A 249 29.59 -10.82 -16.00
N PRO A 250 30.40 -11.53 -15.19
CA PRO A 250 30.11 -12.91 -14.81
C PRO A 250 28.78 -13.07 -14.07
N LEU A 251 28.37 -12.07 -13.28
CA LEU A 251 27.07 -12.05 -12.60
C LEU A 251 25.92 -11.91 -13.60
N ALA A 252 26.07 -11.02 -14.59
CA ALA A 252 25.10 -10.88 -15.68
C ALA A 252 24.95 -12.19 -16.47
N GLU A 253 26.06 -12.86 -16.80
CA GLU A 253 26.05 -14.16 -17.49
C GLU A 253 25.36 -15.24 -16.66
N LYS A 254 25.62 -15.31 -15.34
CA LYS A 254 24.96 -16.26 -14.43
C LYS A 254 23.45 -16.04 -14.33
N LEU A 255 23.01 -14.79 -14.45
CA LEU A 255 21.59 -14.40 -14.48
C LEU A 255 20.98 -14.45 -15.88
N HIS A 256 21.74 -14.85 -16.91
CA HIS A 256 21.33 -14.86 -18.31
C HIS A 256 20.83 -13.49 -18.84
N LEU A 257 21.46 -12.42 -18.35
CA LEU A 257 21.18 -11.05 -18.74
C LEU A 257 22.09 -10.61 -19.87
N ILE A 258 21.53 -9.89 -20.83
CA ILE A 258 22.25 -9.21 -21.90
C ILE A 258 22.16 -7.72 -21.60
N LEU A 259 23.24 -7.19 -21.01
CA LEU A 259 23.34 -5.79 -20.58
C LEU A 259 24.17 -5.00 -21.58
N THR A 260 23.51 -4.56 -22.66
CA THR A 260 24.18 -3.77 -23.69
C THR A 260 24.53 -2.37 -23.17
N PRO A 261 25.73 -1.85 -23.48
CA PRO A 261 26.08 -0.47 -23.17
C PRO A 261 25.13 0.51 -23.87
N GLY A 262 24.85 1.67 -23.27
CA GLY A 262 23.98 2.69 -23.85
C GLY A 262 22.98 3.31 -22.88
N VAL A 263 22.37 4.42 -23.30
CA VAL A 263 21.40 5.20 -22.52
C VAL A 263 20.08 5.32 -23.28
N VAL A 264 18.96 5.17 -22.57
CA VAL A 264 17.63 5.38 -23.13
C VAL A 264 17.37 6.87 -23.31
N ILE A 265 16.94 7.25 -24.52
CA ILE A 265 16.50 8.59 -24.89
C ILE A 265 14.99 8.55 -25.09
N ASP A 266 14.26 9.35 -24.32
CA ASP A 266 12.80 9.47 -24.33
C ASP A 266 12.38 10.91 -24.66
N PRO A 267 12.03 11.20 -25.93
CA PRO A 267 11.57 12.53 -26.34
C PRO A 267 10.28 13.00 -25.64
N GLN A 268 9.50 12.10 -25.02
CA GLN A 268 8.31 12.50 -24.26
C GLN A 268 8.69 13.27 -22.99
N ALA A 269 9.85 13.00 -22.41
CA ALA A 269 10.33 13.72 -21.24
C ALA A 269 10.52 15.22 -21.52
N GLU A 270 10.98 15.59 -22.73
CA GLU A 270 11.15 16.98 -23.12
C GLU A 270 9.82 17.73 -23.19
N GLN A 271 8.74 17.05 -23.59
CA GLN A 271 7.39 17.64 -23.60
C GLN A 271 6.92 18.00 -22.18
N LEU A 272 7.41 17.26 -21.18
CA LEU A 272 7.19 17.52 -19.75
C LEU A 272 8.26 18.43 -19.13
N LYS A 273 9.13 19.05 -19.95
CA LYS A 273 10.26 19.90 -19.53
C LYS A 273 11.31 19.16 -18.69
N ALA A 274 11.45 17.86 -18.88
CA ALA A 274 12.53 17.04 -18.33
C ALA A 274 13.58 16.71 -19.42
N PRO A 275 14.84 16.39 -19.05
CA PRO A 275 15.84 15.95 -20.02
C PRO A 275 15.42 14.69 -20.77
N ALA A 276 15.79 14.56 -22.04
CA ALA A 276 15.49 13.36 -22.84
C ALA A 276 16.11 12.07 -22.27
N THR A 277 17.13 12.18 -21.42
CA THR A 277 17.74 11.02 -20.72
C THR A 277 16.92 10.53 -19.53
N PHE A 278 15.76 11.14 -19.25
CA PHE A 278 14.85 10.72 -18.18
C PHE A 278 13.77 9.84 -18.80
N ALA A 279 14.00 8.54 -18.80
CA ALA A 279 13.07 7.59 -19.40
C ALA A 279 11.81 7.45 -18.53
N LEU A 280 10.63 7.56 -19.15
CA LEU A 280 9.35 7.54 -18.44
C LEU A 280 8.74 6.13 -18.43
N GLY A 281 8.67 5.52 -17.25
CA GLY A 281 8.01 4.25 -16.99
C GLY A 281 6.51 4.36 -17.19
N THR A 282 6.03 3.72 -18.25
CA THR A 282 4.62 3.77 -18.68
C THR A 282 4.08 2.40 -19.07
N GLY A 283 4.95 1.46 -19.42
CA GLY A 283 4.59 0.06 -19.60
C GLY A 283 4.96 -0.72 -18.35
N TYR A 284 3.98 -1.33 -17.69
CA TYR A 284 4.21 -2.14 -16.51
C TYR A 284 3.82 -3.60 -16.78
N GLY A 285 4.75 -4.51 -16.56
CA GLY A 285 4.52 -5.94 -16.72
C GLY A 285 3.50 -6.47 -15.71
N LYS A 286 2.90 -7.63 -16.00
CA LYS A 286 1.99 -8.31 -15.06
C LYS A 286 2.79 -9.03 -13.98
N HIS A 287 3.04 -8.35 -12.87
CA HIS A 287 3.80 -8.88 -11.75
C HIS A 287 3.27 -8.33 -10.42
N ALA A 288 3.53 -9.00 -9.30
CA ALA A 288 3.10 -8.52 -7.97
C ALA A 288 3.63 -7.10 -7.71
N ILE A 289 4.93 -6.87 -7.94
CA ILE A 289 5.62 -5.57 -7.79
C ILE A 289 4.87 -4.41 -8.46
N THR A 290 4.38 -4.63 -9.68
CA THR A 290 3.79 -3.62 -10.55
C THR A 290 2.26 -3.64 -10.53
N HIS A 291 1.66 -4.47 -9.69
CA HIS A 291 0.21 -4.56 -9.57
C HIS A 291 -0.38 -3.22 -9.10
N GLY A 292 -1.32 -2.66 -9.86
CA GLY A 292 -1.97 -1.40 -9.52
C GLY A 292 -1.14 -0.14 -9.78
N PHE A 293 0.02 -0.23 -10.44
CA PHE A 293 0.75 0.95 -10.90
C PHE A 293 -0.02 1.68 -12.00
N ASN A 294 -0.62 2.81 -11.62
CA ASN A 294 -1.34 3.70 -12.53
C ASN A 294 -0.61 5.04 -12.76
N TYR A 295 0.58 5.20 -12.15
CA TYR A 295 1.37 6.43 -12.20
C TYR A 295 2.69 6.22 -12.92
N ILE A 296 3.27 7.30 -13.43
CA ILE A 296 4.54 7.29 -14.14
C ILE A 296 5.69 7.14 -13.13
N THR A 297 6.67 6.30 -13.46
CA THR A 297 7.97 6.23 -12.79
C THR A 297 9.02 6.87 -13.69
N VAL A 298 10.10 7.41 -13.11
CA VAL A 298 11.09 8.19 -13.86
C VAL A 298 12.48 7.62 -13.62
N PHE A 299 13.16 7.23 -14.69
CA PHE A 299 14.48 6.58 -14.64
C PHE A 299 15.53 7.41 -15.38
N PRO A 300 16.28 8.27 -14.66
CA PRO A 300 17.40 8.99 -15.25
C PRO A 300 18.50 8.03 -15.72
N PHE A 301 19.04 8.31 -16.90
CA PHE A 301 20.14 7.57 -17.51
C PHE A 301 19.89 6.07 -17.59
N ALA A 302 18.64 5.69 -17.91
CA ALA A 302 18.24 4.29 -17.93
C ALA A 302 19.02 3.49 -18.97
N ARG A 303 19.28 2.23 -18.66
CA ARG A 303 19.95 1.23 -19.48
C ARG A 303 18.98 0.14 -19.86
N GLN A 304 19.05 -0.33 -21.09
CA GLN A 304 18.30 -1.49 -21.56
C GLN A 304 18.76 -2.77 -20.87
N ILE A 305 17.79 -3.60 -20.49
CA ILE A 305 18.02 -4.97 -20.04
C ILE A 305 17.36 -5.92 -21.04
N ASN A 306 18.17 -6.78 -21.65
CA ASN A 306 17.70 -7.90 -22.45
C ASN A 306 17.99 -9.22 -21.72
N PHE A 307 17.32 -10.29 -22.14
CA PHE A 307 17.40 -11.59 -21.48
C PHE A 307 17.62 -12.68 -22.52
N ALA A 308 18.48 -13.64 -22.21
CA ALA A 308 18.59 -14.86 -23.00
C ALA A 308 17.56 -15.90 -22.51
N GLU A 309 16.87 -16.54 -23.45
CA GLU A 309 15.98 -17.66 -23.12
C GLU A 309 16.77 -18.75 -22.40
N ASN A 310 16.24 -19.20 -21.25
CA ASN A 310 16.81 -20.29 -20.48
C ASN A 310 15.73 -20.96 -19.62
N GLU A 311 15.99 -22.22 -19.21
CA GLU A 311 15.05 -23.00 -18.39
C GLU A 311 15.26 -22.78 -16.88
N LYS A 312 16.36 -22.13 -16.47
CA LYS A 312 16.72 -21.99 -15.06
C LYS A 312 15.97 -20.86 -14.35
N TRP A 313 15.75 -19.75 -15.05
CA TRP A 313 15.15 -18.55 -14.51
C TRP A 313 13.84 -18.25 -15.20
N ARG A 314 12.80 -18.05 -14.40
CA ARG A 314 11.59 -17.39 -14.87
C ARG A 314 11.84 -15.88 -14.86
N VAL A 315 11.82 -15.27 -16.03
CA VAL A 315 12.02 -13.82 -16.18
C VAL A 315 10.70 -13.13 -16.47
N VAL A 316 10.42 -12.03 -15.76
CA VAL A 316 9.26 -11.16 -15.99
C VAL A 316 9.75 -9.72 -16.12
N PRO A 317 9.64 -9.10 -17.32
CA PRO A 317 9.83 -7.66 -17.49
C PRO A 317 8.89 -6.89 -16.57
N LEU A 318 9.42 -5.91 -15.83
CA LEU A 318 8.66 -5.09 -14.89
C LEU A 318 8.30 -3.74 -15.49
N VAL A 319 9.26 -3.07 -16.13
CA VAL A 319 9.08 -1.70 -16.62
C VAL A 319 9.63 -1.56 -18.03
N ASP A 320 8.76 -1.10 -18.92
CA ASP A 320 9.08 -0.61 -20.26
C ASP A 320 8.94 0.92 -20.31
N VAL A 321 9.93 1.55 -20.93
CA VAL A 321 10.04 3.01 -21.11
C VAL A 321 10.15 3.37 -22.57
N ALA A 322 10.08 4.68 -22.88
CA ALA A 322 10.47 5.24 -24.16
C ALA A 322 9.84 4.55 -25.38
N HIS A 323 8.50 4.40 -25.37
CA HIS A 323 7.73 3.78 -26.47
C HIS A 323 8.01 4.40 -27.85
N ASN A 324 8.29 5.71 -27.88
CA ASN A 324 8.65 6.46 -29.09
C ASN A 324 10.13 6.93 -29.07
N GLY A 325 10.94 6.36 -28.18
CA GLY A 325 12.35 6.68 -28.00
C GLY A 325 13.28 5.60 -28.54
N TRP A 326 14.54 5.65 -28.12
CA TRP A 326 15.58 4.71 -28.55
C TRP A 326 16.67 4.54 -27.49
N VAL A 327 17.47 3.49 -27.65
CA VAL A 327 18.72 3.30 -26.92
C VAL A 327 19.84 3.92 -27.74
N LYS A 328 20.52 4.92 -27.17
CA LYS A 328 21.68 5.58 -27.75
C LYS A 328 22.96 4.91 -27.27
N HIS A 329 23.78 4.46 -28.21
CA HIS A 329 25.11 3.92 -27.92
C HIS A 329 26.18 5.01 -28.08
N GLY A 330 27.23 4.96 -27.25
CA GLY A 330 28.38 5.89 -27.34
C GLY A 330 28.33 7.08 -26.36
N SER A 331 29.39 7.90 -26.40
CA SER A 331 29.63 9.01 -25.47
C SER A 331 29.24 10.39 -25.99
N ASP A 332 28.60 10.47 -27.16
CA ASP A 332 28.30 11.75 -27.78
C ASP A 332 27.06 12.39 -27.11
N ASP A 333 27.21 13.65 -26.70
CA ASP A 333 26.10 14.50 -26.20
C ASP A 333 25.05 14.80 -27.29
N ASP A 334 25.24 14.28 -28.50
CA ASP A 334 24.24 14.28 -29.56
C ASP A 334 23.24 13.14 -29.33
N TYR A 335 22.11 13.49 -28.74
CA TYR A 335 21.01 12.57 -28.50
C TYR A 335 20.19 12.26 -29.75
N THR A 336 20.57 12.70 -30.96
CA THR A 336 19.82 12.39 -32.18
C THR A 336 19.84 10.89 -32.53
N PHE A 337 18.72 10.43 -33.07
CA PHE A 337 18.54 9.03 -33.47
C PHE A 337 19.37 8.69 -34.71
N ASN A 338 20.24 7.69 -34.60
CA ASN A 338 20.96 7.08 -35.71
C ASN A 338 20.35 5.70 -36.07
N PRO A 339 19.66 5.56 -37.23
CA PRO A 339 19.05 4.30 -37.64
C PRO A 339 20.02 3.11 -37.84
N GLN A 340 21.33 3.36 -37.98
CA GLN A 340 22.33 2.30 -38.19
C GLN A 340 22.89 1.73 -36.88
N GLU A 341 22.78 2.47 -35.79
CA GLU A 341 23.41 2.14 -34.50
C GLU A 341 22.39 2.00 -33.37
N ASP A 342 21.35 2.83 -33.37
CA ASP A 342 20.42 2.95 -32.25
C ASP A 342 19.23 1.99 -32.37
N ALA A 343 18.84 1.38 -31.25
CA ALA A 343 17.69 0.49 -31.17
C ALA A 343 16.43 1.28 -30.77
N LYS A 344 15.36 1.17 -31.56
CA LYS A 344 14.07 1.80 -31.22
C LYS A 344 13.39 1.10 -30.04
N GLY A 345 12.67 1.88 -29.24
CA GLY A 345 11.83 1.38 -28.15
C GLY A 345 10.56 0.63 -28.61
N PRO A 346 9.73 0.16 -27.67
CA PRO A 346 9.86 0.30 -26.22
C PRO A 346 11.08 -0.43 -25.65
N VAL A 347 11.63 0.09 -24.55
CA VAL A 347 12.86 -0.44 -23.95
C VAL A 347 12.56 -0.98 -22.56
N THR A 348 12.83 -2.27 -22.33
CA THR A 348 12.76 -2.86 -20.98
C THR A 348 13.96 -2.43 -20.15
N ILE A 349 13.70 -1.87 -18.96
CA ILE A 349 14.74 -1.36 -18.05
C ILE A 349 14.69 -1.97 -16.66
N ALA A 350 13.67 -2.77 -16.36
CA ALA A 350 13.60 -3.51 -15.10
C ALA A 350 13.01 -4.90 -15.32
N ALA A 351 13.52 -5.90 -14.59
CA ALA A 351 12.96 -7.24 -14.59
C ALA A 351 13.12 -7.95 -13.25
N ALA A 352 12.16 -8.84 -12.98
CA ALA A 352 12.21 -9.81 -11.92
C ALA A 352 12.60 -11.18 -12.47
N LEU A 353 13.49 -11.88 -11.78
CA LEU A 353 13.90 -13.23 -12.06
C LEU A 353 13.58 -14.08 -10.83
N SER A 354 12.97 -15.25 -11.03
CA SER A 354 12.81 -16.22 -9.95
C SER A 354 13.11 -17.65 -10.39
N ARG A 355 13.55 -18.47 -9.42
CA ARG A 355 13.76 -19.91 -9.58
C ARG A 355 13.62 -20.61 -8.24
N PHE A 356 13.42 -21.92 -8.25
CA PHE A 356 13.52 -22.73 -7.04
C PHE A 356 14.96 -23.22 -6.85
N ALA A 357 15.55 -22.92 -5.70
CA ALA A 357 16.88 -23.35 -5.30
C ALA A 357 16.85 -23.78 -3.82
N ASN A 358 17.35 -24.98 -3.49
CA ASN A 358 17.38 -25.51 -2.12
C ASN A 358 16.00 -25.46 -1.42
N ASP A 359 14.94 -25.90 -2.10
CA ASP A 359 13.54 -25.92 -1.62
C ASP A 359 12.95 -24.55 -1.22
N ARG A 360 13.60 -23.46 -1.61
CA ARG A 360 13.10 -22.08 -1.49
C ARG A 360 13.03 -21.39 -2.84
N GLU A 361 12.13 -20.43 -2.97
CA GLU A 361 12.11 -19.54 -4.13
C GLU A 361 13.21 -18.48 -3.96
N GLN A 362 14.15 -18.44 -4.90
CA GLN A 362 15.15 -17.39 -5.03
C GLN A 362 14.59 -16.29 -5.94
N ARG A 363 14.79 -15.04 -5.52
CA ARG A 363 14.28 -13.84 -6.19
C ARG A 363 15.40 -12.87 -6.48
N VAL A 364 15.48 -12.40 -7.72
CA VAL A 364 16.45 -11.40 -8.17
C VAL A 364 15.71 -10.31 -8.94
N ILE A 365 16.02 -9.06 -8.64
CA ILE A 365 15.53 -7.91 -9.40
C ILE A 365 16.72 -7.18 -9.97
N VAL A 366 16.60 -6.79 -11.24
CA VAL A 366 17.59 -5.95 -11.91
C VAL A 366 16.89 -4.71 -12.45
N VAL A 367 17.44 -3.54 -12.13
CA VAL A 367 16.95 -2.25 -12.62
C VAL A 367 18.09 -1.50 -13.28
N GLY A 368 17.90 -1.14 -14.54
CA GLY A 368 18.84 -0.42 -15.40
C GLY A 368 18.87 1.08 -15.08
N SER A 369 18.86 1.46 -13.81
CA SER A 369 19.21 2.79 -13.33
C SER A 369 19.27 2.69 -11.80
N GLY A 370 20.38 3.05 -11.18
CA GLY A 370 20.40 3.27 -9.73
C GLY A 370 19.95 4.68 -9.34
N HIS A 371 19.81 5.58 -10.32
CA HIS A 371 19.46 6.97 -10.08
C HIS A 371 18.03 7.16 -9.61
N PHE A 372 17.06 6.34 -10.03
CA PHE A 372 15.65 6.56 -9.69
C PHE A 372 15.36 6.53 -8.18
N LEU A 373 16.18 5.85 -7.38
CA LEU A 373 16.10 5.81 -5.91
C LEU A 373 17.05 6.79 -5.21
N ALA A 374 17.91 7.47 -5.96
CA ALA A 374 18.84 8.42 -5.39
C ALA A 374 18.10 9.61 -4.79
N ASN A 375 18.65 10.22 -3.74
CA ASN A 375 18.07 11.34 -3.01
C ASN A 375 17.59 12.47 -3.93
N MET A 376 18.31 12.73 -5.03
CA MET A 376 17.95 13.74 -6.03
C MET A 376 16.68 13.42 -6.84
N TYR A 377 16.33 12.13 -7.01
CA TYR A 377 15.30 11.70 -7.96
C TYR A 377 14.17 10.87 -7.32
N LEU A 378 14.30 10.48 -6.05
CA LEU A 378 13.31 9.65 -5.35
C LEU A 378 11.90 10.25 -5.36
N GLY A 379 11.79 11.59 -5.30
CA GLY A 379 10.52 12.31 -5.33
C GLY A 379 9.85 12.41 -6.71
N ASN A 380 10.46 11.85 -7.77
CA ASN A 380 9.87 11.87 -9.10
C ASN A 380 8.85 10.73 -9.28
N GLY A 381 7.66 11.08 -9.77
CA GLY A 381 6.60 10.11 -10.03
C GLY A 381 6.33 9.21 -8.82
N ASN A 382 6.11 7.92 -9.06
CA ASN A 382 5.95 6.91 -8.01
C ASN A 382 7.21 6.05 -7.82
N ASN A 383 8.40 6.66 -7.90
CA ASN A 383 9.67 5.94 -7.72
C ASN A 383 9.82 5.33 -6.33
N LEU A 384 9.41 6.04 -5.28
CA LEU A 384 9.43 5.54 -3.91
C LEU A 384 8.60 4.26 -3.76
N ASP A 385 7.34 4.29 -4.19
CA ASP A 385 6.43 3.13 -4.11
C ASP A 385 6.98 1.95 -4.90
N PHE A 386 7.52 2.21 -6.11
CA PHE A 386 8.12 1.17 -6.93
C PHE A 386 9.30 0.53 -6.20
N GLY A 387 10.20 1.36 -5.66
CA GLY A 387 11.32 0.92 -4.83
C GLY A 387 10.88 0.04 -3.65
N ILE A 388 9.93 0.50 -2.84
CA ILE A 388 9.41 -0.25 -1.69
C ILE A 388 8.85 -1.61 -2.12
N ASN A 389 8.13 -1.66 -3.25
CA ASN A 389 7.60 -2.92 -3.79
C ASN A 389 8.69 -3.91 -4.25
N LEU A 390 9.85 -3.42 -4.73
CA LEU A 390 10.99 -4.29 -5.06
C LEU A 390 11.45 -5.05 -3.81
N PHE A 391 11.63 -4.34 -2.69
CA PHE A 391 12.11 -4.92 -1.44
C PHE A 391 11.08 -5.84 -0.80
N ASN A 392 9.79 -5.48 -0.79
CA ASN A 392 8.72 -6.34 -0.29
C ASN A 392 8.60 -7.64 -1.10
N TRP A 393 8.78 -7.58 -2.41
CA TRP A 393 8.79 -8.80 -3.22
C TRP A 393 10.05 -9.65 -2.96
N LEU A 394 11.22 -9.04 -2.86
CA LEU A 394 12.47 -9.75 -2.54
C LEU A 394 12.43 -10.42 -1.15
N SER A 395 11.72 -9.85 -0.18
CA SER A 395 11.60 -10.41 1.17
C SER A 395 10.60 -11.58 1.29
N GLY A 396 9.85 -11.89 0.22
CA GLY A 396 8.78 -12.88 0.23
C GLY A 396 7.42 -12.36 0.71
N ASP A 397 7.30 -11.06 0.97
CA ASP A 397 6.14 -10.44 1.61
C ASP A 397 5.17 -9.84 0.58
N GLU A 398 4.73 -10.65 -0.40
CA GLU A 398 3.87 -10.18 -1.50
C GLU A 398 2.53 -9.60 -1.04
N GLU A 399 2.05 -10.04 0.13
CA GLU A 399 0.81 -9.53 0.74
C GLU A 399 0.89 -8.03 1.05
N MET A 400 2.10 -7.47 1.19
CA MET A 400 2.30 -6.04 1.47
C MET A 400 2.18 -5.16 0.23
N ILE A 401 2.20 -5.75 -0.96
CA ILE A 401 2.06 -5.03 -2.24
C ILE A 401 0.58 -4.69 -2.52
N THR A 402 -0.37 -5.20 -1.72
CA THR A 402 -1.81 -5.23 -2.03
C THR A 402 -2.67 -4.22 -1.25
N ILE A 403 -2.09 -3.19 -0.63
CA ILE A 403 -2.88 -2.15 0.07
C ILE A 403 -2.96 -0.90 -0.80
N GLN A 404 -3.93 -0.88 -1.72
CA GLN A 404 -4.26 0.34 -2.46
C GLN A 404 -5.31 1.16 -1.67
N PRO A 405 -5.16 2.48 -1.52
CA PRO A 405 -6.21 3.32 -0.97
C PRO A 405 -7.47 3.23 -1.82
N ARG A 406 -8.63 2.99 -1.19
CA ARG A 406 -9.91 3.24 -1.83
C ARG A 406 -10.09 4.75 -1.91
N ALA A 407 -10.17 5.30 -3.13
CA ALA A 407 -10.50 6.71 -3.33
C ALA A 407 -11.84 7.03 -2.65
N THR A 408 -11.91 8.14 -1.93
CA THR A 408 -13.16 8.64 -1.36
C THR A 408 -13.98 9.28 -2.46
N LEU A 409 -14.79 8.49 -3.18
CA LEU A 409 -15.67 9.00 -4.23
C LEU A 409 -16.79 9.89 -3.66
N ASP A 410 -17.11 9.74 -2.37
CA ASP A 410 -18.24 10.40 -1.70
C ASP A 410 -17.82 11.59 -0.80
N SER A 411 -16.77 12.35 -1.15
CA SER A 411 -16.43 13.57 -0.40
C SER A 411 -17.21 14.79 -0.88
N HIS A 412 -17.77 14.75 -2.09
CA HIS A 412 -18.52 15.86 -2.69
C HIS A 412 -19.79 15.35 -3.36
N LEU A 413 -20.93 15.88 -2.94
CA LEU A 413 -22.21 15.65 -3.60
C LEU A 413 -22.31 16.60 -4.80
N MET A 414 -22.03 16.12 -6.01
CA MET A 414 -22.25 16.87 -7.24
C MET A 414 -23.62 16.54 -7.81
N LEU A 415 -24.64 17.29 -7.39
CA LEU A 415 -25.97 17.22 -7.99
C LEU A 415 -26.01 18.08 -9.26
N THR A 416 -26.57 17.55 -10.33
CA THR A 416 -26.96 18.35 -11.49
C THR A 416 -28.11 19.30 -11.12
N ASP A 417 -28.24 20.42 -11.86
CA ASP A 417 -29.32 21.39 -11.65
C ASP A 417 -30.71 20.73 -11.73
N ILE A 418 -30.84 19.68 -12.54
CA ILE A 418 -32.08 18.90 -12.72
C ILE A 418 -32.37 18.08 -11.45
N GLU A 419 -31.39 17.35 -10.92
CA GLU A 419 -31.56 16.55 -9.70
C GLU A 419 -31.94 17.43 -8.50
N LEU A 420 -31.29 18.59 -8.37
CA LEU A 420 -31.59 19.54 -7.31
C LEU A 420 -33.00 20.11 -7.46
N THR A 421 -33.41 20.46 -8.69
CA THR A 421 -34.78 20.94 -8.97
C THR A 421 -35.82 19.87 -8.63
N VAL A 422 -35.58 18.61 -8.98
CA VAL A 422 -36.49 17.50 -8.65
C VAL A 422 -36.66 17.34 -7.13
N ILE A 423 -35.55 17.36 -6.38
CA ILE A 423 -35.58 17.26 -4.91
C ILE A 423 -36.39 18.42 -4.32
N VAL A 424 -36.10 19.65 -4.74
CA VAL A 424 -36.79 20.87 -4.27
C VAL A 424 -38.29 20.79 -4.56
N VAL A 425 -38.68 20.51 -5.80
CA VAL A 425 -40.10 20.42 -6.20
C VAL A 425 -40.81 19.31 -5.45
N PHE A 426 -40.17 18.15 -5.29
CA PHE A 426 -40.78 17.03 -4.58
C PHE A 426 -41.05 17.37 -3.10
N PHE A 427 -40.04 17.88 -2.38
CA PHE A 427 -40.17 18.14 -0.94
C PHE A 427 -40.97 19.41 -0.61
N LEU A 428 -40.92 20.46 -1.43
CA LEU A 428 -41.64 21.72 -1.17
C LEU A 428 -43.06 21.74 -1.73
N LEU A 429 -43.35 21.02 -2.82
CA LEU A 429 -44.66 21.08 -3.47
C LEU A 429 -45.39 19.74 -3.42
N VAL A 430 -44.77 18.67 -3.91
CA VAL A 430 -45.45 17.37 -4.05
C VAL A 430 -45.79 16.77 -2.69
N LEU A 431 -44.83 16.68 -1.78
CA LEU A 431 -45.02 16.05 -0.48
C LEU A 431 -46.07 16.79 0.39
N PRO A 432 -46.06 18.13 0.53
CA PRO A 432 -47.11 18.84 1.25
C PRO A 432 -48.48 18.70 0.59
N LEU A 433 -48.55 18.70 -0.75
CA LEU A 433 -49.81 18.52 -1.47
C LEU A 433 -50.40 17.12 -1.23
N VAL A 434 -49.55 16.08 -1.21
CA VAL A 434 -49.96 14.72 -0.87
C VAL A 434 -50.51 14.67 0.55
N PHE A 435 -49.84 15.28 1.54
CA PHE A 435 -50.36 15.34 2.90
C PHE A 435 -51.69 16.11 3.01
N LEU A 436 -51.82 17.21 2.28
CA LEU A 436 -53.05 18.00 2.24
C LEU A 436 -54.20 17.19 1.61
N LEU A 437 -53.94 16.53 0.47
CA LEU A 437 -54.92 15.65 -0.19
C LEU A 437 -55.34 14.49 0.72
N CYS A 438 -54.39 13.83 1.38
CA CYS A 438 -54.68 12.80 2.38
C CYS A 438 -55.57 13.35 3.50
N GLY A 439 -55.26 14.54 4.03
CA GLY A 439 -56.06 15.21 5.04
C GLY A 439 -57.49 15.51 4.58
N VAL A 440 -57.65 16.04 3.37
CA VAL A 440 -58.96 16.34 2.76
C VAL A 440 -59.77 15.07 2.53
N ILE A 441 -59.14 14.00 2.01
CA ILE A 441 -59.79 12.71 1.79
C ILE A 441 -60.27 12.10 3.12
N ILE A 442 -59.45 12.15 4.17
CA ILE A 442 -59.82 11.69 5.51
C ILE A 442 -60.98 12.52 6.06
N TRP A 443 -60.94 13.84 5.92
CA TRP A 443 -62.00 14.75 6.34
C TRP A 443 -63.33 14.46 5.63
N TRP A 444 -63.30 14.28 4.31
CA TRP A 444 -64.48 13.92 3.52
C TRP A 444 -65.05 12.54 3.87
N ARG A 445 -64.19 11.55 4.13
CA ARG A 445 -64.65 10.22 4.58
C ARG A 445 -65.30 10.29 5.96
N ARG A 446 -64.75 11.08 6.88
CA ARG A 446 -65.36 11.28 8.21
C ARG A 446 -66.72 11.96 8.13
N LYS A 447 -66.87 12.99 7.30
CA LYS A 447 -68.14 13.71 7.10
C LYS A 447 -69.24 12.89 6.44
N LYS A 448 -68.91 11.77 5.77
CA LYS A 448 -69.88 10.81 5.22
C LYS A 448 -70.26 9.69 6.22
N MET A 449 -69.52 9.56 7.33
CA MET A 449 -69.76 8.55 8.38
C MET A 449 -70.48 9.13 9.61
N THR A 450 -70.40 10.43 9.84
CA THR A 450 -71.37 11.21 10.65
C THR A 450 -72.52 11.68 9.79
#